data_AF-A0A1J4Z7S4-F1
#
_entry.id   AF-A0A1J4Z7S4-F1
#
_cell.length_a   1.000
_cell.length_b   1.000
_cell.length_c   1.000
_cell.angle_alpha   90.00
_cell.angle_beta   90.00
_cell.angle_gamma   90.00
#
_symmetry.space_group_name_H-M   'P 1'
#
loop_
_entity.id
_entity.type
_entity.pdbx_description
1 polymer ?
#
loop_
_entity_poly.entity_id
_entity_poly.type
_entity_poly.pdbx_seq_one_letter_code
_entity_poly.pdbx_strand_id
1 'polypeptide(L)' 'MKDIRWSPLKSERLKTIRGVSFEELISSELVSVKKHPKRTDQNIMLFKYKGYIWVVPYVEEK' A
#
# COMPACT_ATOMS: atom_id res chain seq x y z
N MET A 1 12.80 1.01 10.73
CA MET A 1 11.74 1.30 9.73
C MET A 1 10.63 2.03 10.45
N LYS A 2 9.95 2.99 9.81
CA LYS A 2 8.71 3.56 10.38
C LYS A 2 7.66 2.45 10.47
N ASP A 3 6.87 2.46 11.53
CA ASP A 3 5.73 1.53 11.65
C ASP A 3 4.75 1.79 10.51
N ILE A 4 4.39 0.74 9.78
CA ILE A 4 3.32 0.80 8.79
C ILE A 4 2.03 0.40 9.49
N ARG A 5 1.02 1.28 9.42
CA ARG A 5 -0.28 1.09 10.07
C ARG A 5 -1.39 1.25 9.05
N TRP A 6 -2.41 0.42 9.18
CA TRP A 6 -3.69 0.54 8.48
C TRP A 6 -4.81 0.21 9.44
N SER A 7 -6.02 0.69 9.15
CA SER A 7 -7.18 0.27 9.92
C SER A 7 -7.57 -1.16 9.54
N PRO A 8 -8.01 -2.00 10.51
CA PRO A 8 -8.47 -3.36 10.23
C PRO A 8 -9.57 -3.39 9.16
N LEU A 9 -10.51 -2.44 9.22
CA LEU A 9 -11.59 -2.27 8.25
C LEU A 9 -11.08 -2.07 6.80
N LYS A 10 -9.95 -1.37 6.60
CA LYS A 10 -9.37 -1.19 5.27
C LYS A 10 -8.78 -2.50 4.74
N SER A 11 -8.11 -3.29 5.59
CA SER A 11 -7.57 -4.59 5.17
C SER A 11 -8.70 -5.55 4.81
N GLU A 12 -9.74 -5.65 5.65
CA GLU A 12 -10.90 -6.53 5.36
C GLU A 12 -11.65 -6.13 4.08
N ARG A 13 -11.79 -4.82 3.83
CA ARG A 13 -12.37 -4.32 2.60
C ARG A 13 -11.52 -4.66 1.37
N LEU A 14 -10.20 -4.55 1.47
CA LEU A 14 -9.29 -4.92 0.39
C LEU A 14 -9.34 -6.42 0.10
N LYS A 15 -9.35 -7.26 1.15
CA LYS A 15 -9.49 -8.72 1.01
C LYS A 15 -10.79 -9.10 0.32
N THR A 16 -11.91 -8.52 0.75
CA THR A 16 -13.24 -8.81 0.18
C THR A 16 -13.35 -8.39 -1.29
N ILE A 17 -12.86 -7.20 -1.65
CA ILE A 17 -13.07 -6.63 -3.00
C ILE A 17 -12.00 -7.09 -3.99
N ARG A 18 -10.76 -7.28 -3.53
CA ARG A 18 -9.57 -7.48 -4.37
C ARG A 18 -8.84 -8.80 -4.10
N GLY A 19 -9.26 -9.58 -3.09
CA GLY A 19 -8.64 -10.87 -2.77
C GLY A 19 -7.20 -10.75 -2.26
N VAL A 20 -6.82 -9.60 -1.68
CA VAL A 20 -5.48 -9.34 -1.14
C VAL A 20 -5.55 -8.48 0.13
N SER A 21 -4.60 -8.67 1.02
CA SER A 21 -4.43 -7.89 2.25
C SER A 21 -3.23 -6.95 2.19
N PHE A 22 -3.17 -5.95 3.07
CA PHE A 22 -1.98 -5.09 3.19
C PHE A 22 -0.78 -5.88 3.70
N GLU A 23 -1.01 -6.84 4.58
CA GLU A 23 -0.04 -7.78 5.11
C GLU A 23 0.68 -8.55 3.98
N GLU A 24 -0.08 -9.09 3.02
CA GLU A 24 0.47 -9.75 1.84
C GLU A 24 1.26 -8.80 0.94
N LEU A 25 0.72 -7.59 0.70
CA LEU A 25 1.38 -6.60 -0.17
C LEU A 25 2.72 -6.14 0.41
N ILE A 26 2.76 -5.83 1.70
CA ILE A 26 3.99 -5.35 2.36
C ILE A 26 5.04 -6.45 2.47
N SER A 27 4.60 -7.70 2.58
CA SER A 27 5.49 -8.87 2.55
C SER A 27 5.99 -9.21 1.13
N SER A 28 5.45 -8.55 0.10
CA SER A 28 5.85 -8.73 -1.29
C SER A 28 6.98 -7.78 -1.71
N GLU A 29 7.39 -7.85 -2.98
CA GLU A 29 8.50 -7.07 -3.51
C GLU A 29 8.12 -5.59 -3.65
N LEU A 30 8.75 -4.70 -2.85
CA LEU A 30 8.68 -3.26 -3.04
C LEU A 30 9.53 -2.86 -4.26
N VAL A 31 8.89 -2.34 -5.29
CA VAL A 31 9.53 -1.91 -6.54
C VAL A 31 10.02 -0.48 -6.46
N SER A 32 9.20 0.44 -5.92
CA SER A 32 9.52 1.87 -5.87
C SER A 32 8.60 2.60 -4.90
N VAL A 33 9.08 3.73 -4.39
CA VAL A 33 8.26 4.76 -3.74
C VAL A 33 8.24 6.01 -4.61
N LYS A 34 7.08 6.64 -4.79
CA LYS A 34 6.93 7.89 -5.56
C LYS A 34 6.00 8.87 -4.84
N LYS A 35 6.10 10.16 -5.17
CA LYS A 35 5.11 11.16 -4.74
C LYS A 35 3.78 10.88 -5.43
N HIS A 36 2.67 11.06 -4.71
CA HIS A 36 1.35 10.91 -5.32
C HIS A 36 1.12 12.06 -6.31
N PRO A 37 0.76 11.77 -7.59
CA PRO A 37 0.76 12.77 -8.66
C PRO A 37 -0.24 13.92 -8.45
N LYS A 38 -1.28 13.68 -7.64
CA LYS A 38 -2.35 14.66 -7.35
C LYS A 38 -2.45 15.10 -5.88
N ARG A 39 -1.74 14.44 -4.96
CA ARG A 39 -1.92 14.64 -3.51
C ARG A 39 -0.55 14.89 -2.91
N THR A 40 -0.29 16.14 -2.57
CA THR A 40 1.04 16.60 -2.14
C THR A 40 1.43 16.09 -0.75
N ASP A 41 0.45 15.70 0.05
CA ASP A 41 0.58 15.11 1.40
C ASP A 41 0.75 13.59 1.39
N GLN A 42 0.70 12.96 0.21
CA GLN A 42 0.71 11.51 0.07
C GLN A 42 1.84 11.03 -0.84
N ASN A 43 2.36 9.87 -0.48
CA ASN A 43 3.25 9.08 -1.31
C ASN A 43 2.55 7.80 -1.77
N ILE A 44 3.13 7.12 -2.74
CA ILE A 44 2.68 5.82 -3.22
C ILE A 44 3.83 4.82 -3.16
N MET A 45 3.55 3.65 -2.61
CA MET A 45 4.42 2.47 -2.73
C MET A 45 3.93 1.61 -3.88
N LEU A 46 4.86 1.11 -4.68
CA LEU A 46 4.59 0.21 -5.79
C LEU A 46 5.10 -1.17 -5.40
N PHE A 47 4.18 -2.14 -5.27
CA PHE A 47 4.51 -3.52 -4.93
C PHE A 47 4.29 -4.44 -6.14
N LYS A 48 5.16 -5.42 -6.35
CA LYS A 48 4.95 -6.48 -7.34
C LYS A 48 4.38 -7.70 -6.64
N TYR A 49 3.13 -8.03 -6.96
CA TYR A 49 2.42 -9.16 -6.37
C TYR A 49 1.51 -9.83 -7.40
N LYS A 50 1.59 -11.17 -7.50
CA LYS A 50 0.83 -12.01 -8.45
C LYS A 50 0.93 -11.53 -9.92
N GLY A 51 2.10 -11.05 -10.33
CA GLY A 51 2.35 -10.59 -11.71
C GLY A 51 1.88 -9.18 -12.04
N TYR A 52 1.34 -8.44 -11.06
CA TYR A 52 0.86 -7.07 -11.23
C TYR A 52 1.60 -6.08 -10.32
N ILE A 53 1.62 -4.81 -10.74
CA ILE A 53 2.02 -3.69 -9.88
C ILE A 53 0.82 -3.18 -9.11
N TRP A 54 0.93 -3.20 -7.79
CA TRP A 54 -0.04 -2.68 -6.83
C TRP A 54 0.42 -1.31 -6.35
N VAL A 55 -0.41 -0.30 -6.56
CA VAL A 55 -0.16 1.06 -6.08
C VAL A 55 -0.86 1.24 -4.74
N VAL A 56 -0.08 1.48 -3.69
CA VAL A 56 -0.57 1.65 -2.31
C VAL A 56 -0.27 3.07 -1.84
N PRO A 57 -1.27 3.96 -1.80
CA PRO A 57 -1.12 5.29 -1.23
C PRO A 57 -0.93 5.23 0.28
N TYR A 58 -0.04 6.09 0.79
CA TYR A 58 0.20 6.24 2.23
C TYR A 58 0.53 7.70 2.59
N VAL A 59 0.32 8.02 3.86
CA VAL A 59 0.74 9.27 4.49
C VAL A 59 1.83 8.98 5.51
N GLU A 60 2.69 9.94 5.78
CA GLU A 60 3.62 9.88 6.91
C GLU A 60 3.12 10.80 8.02
N GLU A 61 2.85 10.21 9.18
CA GLU A 61 2.63 10.99 10.40
C GLU A 61 3.97 11.62 10.84
N LYS A 62 3.89 12.86 11.34
CA LYS A 62 5.04 13.59 11.86
C LYS A 62 5.37 13.17 13.29
#